data_AF-A0A2V2BWN9-F1
#
_entry.id   AF-A0A2V2BWN9-F1
#
_cell.length_a   1.000
_cell.length_b   1.000
_cell.length_c   1.000
_cell.angle_alpha   90.00
_cell.angle_beta   90.00
_cell.angle_gamma   90.00
#
_symmetry.space_group_name_H-M   'P 1'
#
loop_
_entity.id
_entity.type
_entity.pdbx_description
1 polymer ?
#
loop_
_entity_poly.entity_id
_entity_poly.type
_entity_poly.pdbx_seq_one_letter_code
_entity_poly.pdbx_strand_id
1 'polypeptide(L)'
;MKKIISIISALAIAAGAFAKNITELRTEFEVEYKKGWSETVAFMNANSADIKAAWDSYKTTADAKKSDYILDRRIFSIAYCAGQELTGSDWVLCCLHTETWARAKIADNPTFYDELKAGGWVVEGNKMTQSQISSAAYAAKDFNYFESAPVEAYDFYWGNGEVFRFFASNLLAMADVSKAKEICNKIETSLLLRGNKESTLKQVQGLSKALTARLLDAKLAK
;
A
#
# COMPACT_ATOMS: atom_id res chain seq x y z
N MET A 1 61.25 -25.29 -31.93
CA MET A 1 60.40 -26.17 -31.08
C MET A 1 59.86 -25.37 -29.91
N LYS A 2 58.52 -25.36 -29.75
CA LYS A 2 57.76 -25.15 -28.49
C LYS A 2 57.95 -23.76 -27.84
N LYS A 3 56.92 -22.94 -27.59
CA LYS A 3 55.60 -23.26 -27.02
C LYS A 3 54.58 -22.17 -27.42
N ILE A 4 53.50 -22.58 -28.09
CA ILE A 4 52.19 -21.96 -27.97
C ILE A 4 51.57 -22.60 -26.72
N ILE A 5 51.36 -21.87 -25.62
CA ILE A 5 50.43 -22.27 -24.54
C ILE A 5 49.83 -21.02 -23.88
N SER A 6 48.55 -20.80 -24.21
CA SER A 6 47.42 -20.36 -23.37
C SER A 6 47.42 -18.98 -22.70
N ILE A 7 46.68 -18.08 -23.33
CA ILE A 7 45.81 -17.08 -22.69
C ILE A 7 44.73 -17.83 -21.88
N ILE A 8 44.20 -17.18 -20.84
CA ILE A 8 43.04 -17.52 -20.00
C ILE A 8 43.40 -18.33 -18.75
N SER A 9 43.48 -17.64 -17.60
CA SER A 9 42.59 -17.88 -16.43
C SER A 9 43.00 -17.05 -15.22
N ALA A 10 41.97 -16.71 -14.41
CA ALA A 10 41.96 -16.15 -13.06
C ALA A 10 42.02 -14.62 -12.97
N LEU A 11 40.98 -13.91 -12.51
CA LEU A 11 39.71 -14.30 -11.94
C LEU A 11 38.77 -13.12 -12.20
N ALA A 12 37.53 -13.44 -12.53
CA ALA A 12 36.43 -12.52 -12.57
C ALA A 12 36.42 -11.65 -11.29
N ILE A 13 36.85 -10.39 -11.43
CA ILE A 13 36.29 -9.29 -10.65
C ILE A 13 34.91 -9.06 -11.28
N ALA A 14 34.04 -10.07 -11.19
CA ALA A 14 32.67 -10.00 -11.60
C ALA A 14 32.00 -9.05 -10.63
N ALA A 15 31.66 -7.84 -11.09
CA ALA A 15 30.48 -7.07 -10.71
C ALA A 15 30.10 -7.02 -9.21
N GLY A 16 31.05 -7.18 -8.31
CA GLY A 16 30.91 -6.90 -6.88
C GLY A 16 31.09 -5.41 -6.66
N ALA A 17 30.35 -4.58 -7.39
CA ALA A 17 29.99 -3.28 -6.84
C ALA A 17 29.31 -3.61 -5.51
N PHE A 18 29.88 -3.14 -4.40
CA PHE A 18 29.36 -3.42 -3.07
C PHE A 18 27.85 -3.17 -3.07
N ALA A 19 27.05 -4.24 -2.96
CA ALA A 19 25.61 -4.13 -2.97
C ALA A 19 25.21 -3.16 -1.85
N LYS A 20 24.46 -2.11 -2.19
CA LYS A 20 24.13 -1.06 -1.22
C LYS A 20 23.42 -1.68 -0.03
N ASN A 21 23.84 -1.32 1.17
CA ASN A 21 23.12 -1.74 2.37
C ASN A 21 21.83 -0.91 2.54
N ILE A 22 20.94 -1.35 3.44
CA ILE A 22 19.65 -0.70 3.66
C ILE A 22 19.77 0.77 4.09
N THR A 23 20.85 1.13 4.80
CA THR A 23 21.09 2.51 5.25
C THR A 23 21.44 3.43 4.07
N GLU A 24 22.28 2.95 3.14
CA GLU A 24 22.63 3.67 1.92
C GLU A 24 21.40 3.84 1.02
N LEU A 25 20.70 2.74 0.73
CA LEU A 25 19.49 2.75 -0.08
C LEU A 25 18.42 3.70 0.47
N ARG A 26 18.18 3.67 1.79
CA ARG A 26 17.23 4.56 2.46
C ARG A 26 17.61 6.03 2.29
N THR A 27 18.90 6.35 2.44
CA THR A 27 19.38 7.74 2.40
C THR A 27 19.16 8.35 1.03
N GLU A 28 19.48 7.61 -0.03
CA GLU A 28 19.21 8.02 -1.41
C GLU A 28 17.71 8.06 -1.72
N PHE A 29 16.96 7.04 -1.25
CA PHE A 29 15.52 6.95 -1.41
C PHE A 29 14.80 8.20 -0.87
N GLU A 30 15.16 8.71 0.30
CA GLU A 30 14.50 9.89 0.88
C GLU A 30 14.71 11.17 0.05
N VAL A 31 15.79 11.25 -0.72
CA VAL A 31 16.05 12.36 -1.65
C VAL A 31 15.12 12.23 -2.87
N GLU A 32 15.06 11.05 -3.47
CA GLU A 32 14.24 10.81 -4.67
C GLU A 32 12.74 10.84 -4.36
N TYR A 33 12.32 10.31 -3.21
CA TYR A 33 10.93 10.32 -2.77
C TYR A 33 10.35 11.73 -2.66
N LYS A 34 11.17 12.71 -2.26
CA LYS A 34 10.74 14.12 -2.16
C LYS A 34 10.53 14.78 -3.52
N LYS A 35 11.11 14.25 -4.60
CA LYS A 35 10.97 14.80 -5.95
C LYS A 35 9.65 14.41 -6.60
N GLY A 36 9.08 13.27 -6.21
CA GLY A 36 7.78 12.80 -6.70
C GLY A 36 7.78 11.32 -7.06
N TRP A 37 6.61 10.83 -7.50
CA TRP A 37 6.41 9.41 -7.79
C TRP A 37 7.24 8.93 -8.99
N SER A 38 7.39 9.75 -10.04
CA SER A 38 8.16 9.38 -11.23
C SER A 38 9.63 9.10 -10.90
N GLU A 39 10.26 10.00 -10.16
CA GLU A 39 11.64 9.90 -9.69
C GLU A 39 11.78 8.74 -8.70
N THR A 40 10.78 8.52 -7.84
CA THR A 40 10.73 7.37 -6.94
C THR A 40 10.77 6.06 -7.71
N VAL A 41 9.91 5.89 -8.71
CA VAL A 41 9.86 4.66 -9.53
C VAL A 41 11.16 4.48 -10.31
N ALA A 42 11.71 5.56 -10.89
CA ALA A 42 13.00 5.51 -11.57
C ALA A 42 14.13 5.03 -10.63
N PHE A 43 14.16 5.53 -9.40
CA PHE A 43 15.09 5.07 -8.36
C PHE A 43 14.89 3.59 -8.01
N MET A 44 13.65 3.13 -7.81
CA MET A 44 13.35 1.73 -7.51
C MET A 44 13.83 0.80 -8.63
N ASN A 45 13.63 1.19 -9.88
CA ASN A 45 14.06 0.42 -11.04
C ASN A 45 15.58 0.38 -11.16
N ALA A 46 16.24 1.53 -10.96
CA ALA A 46 17.70 1.63 -11.05
C ALA A 46 18.43 0.84 -9.95
N ASN A 47 17.81 0.69 -8.76
CA ASN A 47 18.39 0.01 -7.61
C ASN A 47 17.71 -1.36 -7.32
N SER A 48 17.01 -1.94 -8.30
CA SER A 48 16.19 -3.16 -8.10
C SER A 48 16.99 -4.32 -7.50
N ALA A 49 18.22 -4.56 -7.97
CA ALA A 49 19.07 -5.64 -7.49
C ALA A 49 19.48 -5.44 -6.02
N ASP A 50 19.91 -4.22 -5.65
CA ASP A 50 20.29 -3.89 -4.28
C ASP A 50 19.09 -3.97 -3.33
N ILE A 51 17.93 -3.47 -3.77
CA ILE A 51 16.68 -3.55 -2.99
C ILE A 51 16.28 -5.00 -2.76
N LYS A 52 16.38 -5.87 -3.76
CA LYS A 52 16.08 -7.31 -3.63
C LYS A 52 17.05 -7.99 -2.66
N ALA A 53 18.34 -7.70 -2.74
CA ALA A 53 19.34 -8.24 -1.81
C ALA A 53 19.10 -7.78 -0.36
N ALA A 54 18.79 -6.49 -0.17
CA ALA A 54 18.45 -5.95 1.15
C ALA A 54 17.12 -6.53 1.68
N TRP A 55 16.14 -6.75 0.80
CA TRP A 55 14.86 -7.38 1.14
C TRP A 55 15.04 -8.83 1.59
N ASP A 56 15.87 -9.61 0.90
CA ASP A 56 16.14 -11.00 1.27
C ASP A 56 16.71 -11.14 2.68
N SER A 57 17.51 -10.16 3.10
CA SER A 57 17.97 -10.06 4.48
C SER A 57 16.84 -9.63 5.43
N TYR A 58 16.10 -8.57 5.08
CA TYR A 58 15.06 -7.98 5.92
C TYR A 58 13.86 -8.91 6.18
N LYS A 59 13.40 -9.65 5.17
CA LYS A 59 12.15 -10.46 5.23
C LYS A 59 12.17 -11.59 6.26
N THR A 60 13.36 -11.94 6.76
CA THR A 60 13.56 -12.96 7.79
C THR A 60 13.53 -12.41 9.21
N THR A 61 13.58 -11.08 9.37
CA THR A 61 13.60 -10.41 10.67
C THR A 61 12.24 -10.47 11.36
N ALA A 62 12.23 -10.29 12.69
CA ALA A 62 10.98 -10.16 13.45
C ALA A 62 10.17 -8.91 13.05
N ASP A 63 10.85 -7.86 12.58
CA ASP A 63 10.22 -6.60 12.20
C ASP A 63 9.47 -6.70 10.87
N ALA A 64 9.90 -7.56 9.95
CA ALA A 64 9.17 -7.84 8.71
C ALA A 64 7.78 -8.48 8.95
N LYS A 65 7.55 -9.02 10.16
CA LYS A 65 6.28 -9.65 10.56
C LYS A 65 5.36 -8.72 11.35
N LYS A 66 5.72 -7.43 11.45
CA LYS A 66 4.93 -6.39 12.13
C LYS A 66 4.38 -5.41 11.09
N SER A 67 3.20 -4.86 11.35
CA SER A 67 2.58 -3.82 10.51
C SER A 67 2.95 -2.40 10.92
N ASP A 68 3.64 -2.20 12.05
CA ASP A 68 3.99 -0.87 12.58
C ASP A 68 5.00 -0.14 11.70
N TYR A 69 4.85 1.17 11.53
CA TYR A 69 5.79 1.94 10.72
C TYR A 69 7.22 1.81 11.23
N ILE A 70 8.11 1.32 10.37
CA ILE A 70 9.55 1.26 10.58
C ILE A 70 10.20 1.93 9.38
N LEU A 71 11.16 2.81 9.65
CA LEU A 71 11.81 3.63 8.64
C LEU A 71 12.41 2.77 7.51
N ASP A 72 13.09 1.68 7.86
CA ASP A 72 13.73 0.77 6.90
C ASP A 72 12.70 -0.02 6.07
N ARG A 73 11.48 -0.24 6.58
CA ARG A 73 10.43 -0.93 5.83
C ARG A 73 9.91 -0.08 4.67
N ARG A 74 9.97 1.25 4.80
CA ARG A 74 9.34 2.18 3.86
C ARG A 74 9.85 1.98 2.44
N ILE A 75 11.16 1.86 2.25
CA ILE A 75 11.74 1.66 0.92
C ILE A 75 11.24 0.36 0.27
N PHE A 76 11.16 -0.74 1.02
CA PHE A 76 10.63 -2.01 0.51
C PHE A 76 9.14 -1.91 0.19
N SER A 77 8.37 -1.23 1.04
CA SER A 77 6.93 -1.02 0.84
C SER A 77 6.69 -0.25 -0.46
N ILE A 78 7.44 0.84 -0.68
CA ILE A 78 7.36 1.64 -1.90
C ILE A 78 7.88 0.88 -3.12
N ALA A 79 8.97 0.13 -3.00
CA ALA A 79 9.47 -0.72 -4.08
C ALA A 79 8.39 -1.74 -4.52
N TYR A 80 7.71 -2.37 -3.56
CA TYR A 80 6.63 -3.30 -3.83
C TYR A 80 5.46 -2.61 -4.56
N CYS A 81 5.05 -1.43 -4.10
CA CYS A 81 4.05 -0.60 -4.79
C CYS A 81 4.46 -0.17 -6.20
N ALA A 82 5.76 0.09 -6.41
CA ALA A 82 6.32 0.44 -7.71
C ALA A 82 6.44 -0.77 -8.66
N GLY A 83 6.00 -1.96 -8.24
CA GLY A 83 5.99 -3.17 -9.05
C GLY A 83 7.28 -4.00 -8.96
N GLN A 84 8.16 -3.72 -7.99
CA GLN A 84 9.31 -4.59 -7.76
C GLN A 84 8.84 -5.94 -7.20
N GLU A 85 9.29 -7.02 -7.83
CA GLU A 85 8.99 -8.39 -7.40
C GLU A 85 9.75 -8.73 -6.11
N LEU A 86 9.13 -8.43 -4.96
CA LEU A 86 9.61 -8.83 -3.65
C LEU A 86 8.92 -10.13 -3.21
N THR A 87 9.70 -11.15 -2.87
CA THR A 87 9.18 -12.48 -2.50
C THR A 87 9.17 -12.67 -0.98
N GLY A 88 8.16 -13.34 -0.45
CA GLY A 88 8.04 -13.63 0.99
C GLY A 88 6.84 -14.53 1.27
N SER A 89 6.62 -14.86 2.54
CA SER A 89 5.37 -15.49 2.96
C SER A 89 4.19 -14.53 2.80
N ASP A 90 2.96 -15.03 2.77
CA ASP A 90 1.77 -14.18 2.63
C ASP A 90 1.67 -13.20 3.79
N TRP A 91 2.01 -13.62 5.01
CA TRP A 91 2.01 -12.72 6.16
C TRP A 91 3.04 -11.60 6.03
N VAL A 92 4.26 -11.92 5.58
CA VAL A 92 5.32 -10.92 5.41
C VAL A 92 4.93 -9.89 4.35
N LEU A 93 4.38 -10.31 3.22
CA LEU A 93 3.93 -9.40 2.16
C LEU A 93 2.70 -8.58 2.59
N CYS A 94 1.79 -9.19 3.34
CA CYS A 94 0.66 -8.49 3.97
C CYS A 94 1.14 -7.41 4.95
N CYS A 95 2.16 -7.67 5.77
CA CYS A 95 2.78 -6.68 6.67
C CYS A 95 3.57 -5.61 5.93
N LEU A 96 4.17 -5.95 4.78
CA LEU A 96 4.95 -5.02 3.96
C LEU A 96 4.08 -3.93 3.33
N HIS A 97 3.01 -4.34 2.63
CA HIS A 97 2.03 -3.44 2.05
C HIS A 97 0.73 -4.20 1.72
N THR A 98 -0.22 -4.17 2.64
CA THR A 98 -1.45 -4.98 2.56
C THR A 98 -2.26 -4.71 1.29
N GLU A 99 -2.37 -3.45 0.86
CA GLU A 99 -3.12 -3.11 -0.35
C GLU A 99 -2.51 -3.76 -1.61
N THR A 100 -1.18 -3.73 -1.75
CA THR A 100 -0.48 -4.31 -2.91
C THR A 100 -0.57 -5.83 -2.90
N TRP A 101 -0.34 -6.43 -1.72
CA TRP A 101 -0.50 -7.86 -1.54
C TRP A 101 -1.92 -8.32 -1.86
N ALA A 102 -2.94 -7.67 -1.30
CA ALA A 102 -4.33 -8.04 -1.55
C ALA A 102 -4.70 -7.89 -3.03
N ARG A 103 -4.25 -6.83 -3.71
CA ARG A 103 -4.48 -6.66 -5.17
C ARG A 103 -3.88 -7.80 -5.98
N ALA A 104 -2.65 -8.21 -5.66
CA ALA A 104 -2.01 -9.33 -6.34
C ALA A 104 -2.79 -10.63 -6.12
N LYS A 105 -3.17 -10.93 -4.87
CA LYS A 105 -3.94 -12.14 -4.55
C LYS A 105 -5.33 -12.16 -5.19
N ILE A 106 -5.99 -11.01 -5.30
CA ILE A 106 -7.30 -10.87 -5.97
C ILE A 106 -7.16 -11.03 -7.49
N ALA A 107 -6.08 -10.52 -8.08
CA ALA A 107 -5.80 -10.70 -9.50
C ALA A 107 -5.58 -12.18 -9.86
N ASP A 108 -4.90 -12.93 -8.99
CA ASP A 108 -4.65 -14.35 -9.17
C ASP A 108 -5.87 -15.23 -8.79
N ASN A 109 -6.60 -14.85 -7.75
CA ASN A 109 -7.79 -15.52 -7.26
C ASN A 109 -8.90 -14.50 -6.92
N PRO A 110 -9.92 -14.34 -7.79
CA PRO A 110 -11.01 -13.39 -7.56
C PRO A 110 -11.83 -13.62 -6.29
N THR A 111 -11.87 -14.84 -5.73
CA THR A 111 -12.59 -15.15 -4.48
C THR A 111 -11.76 -14.93 -3.22
N PHE A 112 -10.48 -14.57 -3.37
CA PHE A 112 -9.53 -14.44 -2.26
C PHE A 112 -10.03 -13.53 -1.14
N TYR A 113 -10.62 -12.38 -1.48
CA TYR A 113 -11.09 -11.43 -0.48
C TYR A 113 -12.25 -11.98 0.36
N ASP A 114 -13.19 -12.67 -0.28
CA ASP A 114 -14.33 -13.28 0.41
C ASP A 114 -13.87 -14.45 1.29
N GLU A 115 -12.92 -15.25 0.82
CA GLU A 115 -12.27 -16.31 1.60
C GLU A 115 -11.53 -15.76 2.81
N LEU A 116 -10.78 -14.66 2.65
CA LEU A 116 -10.06 -13.99 3.73
C LEU A 116 -11.02 -13.46 4.80
N LYS A 117 -12.14 -12.86 4.37
CA LYS A 117 -13.22 -12.37 5.25
C LYS A 117 -13.89 -13.53 6.00
N ALA A 118 -14.25 -14.61 5.30
CA ALA A 118 -14.86 -15.81 5.88
C ALA A 118 -13.92 -16.55 6.84
N GLY A 119 -12.62 -16.56 6.54
CA GLY A 119 -11.54 -17.06 7.40
C GLY A 119 -11.23 -16.15 8.60
N GLY A 120 -12.02 -15.08 8.79
CA GLY A 120 -11.88 -14.19 9.93
C GLY A 120 -10.63 -13.33 9.89
N TRP A 121 -10.16 -12.91 8.71
CA TRP A 121 -8.99 -12.04 8.56
C TRP A 121 -7.70 -12.64 9.15
N VAL A 122 -7.49 -13.93 8.92
CA VAL A 122 -6.31 -14.67 9.37
C VAL A 122 -5.45 -15.04 8.16
N VAL A 123 -4.16 -14.73 8.23
CA VAL A 123 -3.16 -15.05 7.21
C VAL A 123 -2.02 -15.81 7.88
N GLU A 124 -1.80 -17.06 7.46
CA GLU A 124 -0.76 -17.93 8.03
C GLU A 124 -0.84 -18.04 9.57
N GLY A 125 -2.05 -18.07 10.13
CA GLY A 125 -2.30 -18.11 11.58
C GLY A 125 -2.22 -16.76 12.30
N ASN A 126 -1.87 -15.68 11.61
CA ASN A 126 -1.78 -14.33 12.19
C ASN A 126 -3.04 -13.53 11.91
N LYS A 127 -3.56 -12.85 12.93
CA LYS A 127 -4.75 -11.99 12.82
C LYS A 127 -4.34 -10.63 12.26
N MET A 128 -5.02 -10.19 11.20
CA MET A 128 -4.83 -8.85 10.64
C MET A 128 -5.28 -7.76 11.62
N THR A 129 -4.55 -6.66 11.66
CA THR A 129 -4.98 -5.44 12.36
C THR A 129 -6.10 -4.74 11.62
N GLN A 130 -6.82 -3.85 12.30
CA GLN A 130 -7.89 -3.06 11.69
C GLN A 130 -7.42 -2.24 10.47
N SER A 131 -6.21 -1.68 10.52
CA SER A 131 -5.64 -0.94 9.38
C SER A 131 -5.38 -1.83 8.16
N GLN A 132 -4.91 -3.06 8.39
CA GLN A 132 -4.70 -4.04 7.32
C GLN A 132 -6.04 -4.49 6.72
N ILE A 133 -7.07 -4.74 7.54
CA ILE A 133 -8.40 -5.10 7.06
C ILE A 133 -8.99 -3.99 6.18
N SER A 134 -8.90 -2.74 6.65
CA SER A 134 -9.32 -1.56 5.88
C SER A 134 -8.58 -1.44 4.54
N SER A 135 -7.27 -1.71 4.53
CA SER A 135 -6.45 -1.69 3.31
C SER A 135 -6.81 -2.82 2.33
N ALA A 136 -7.15 -4.00 2.83
CA ALA A 136 -7.63 -5.12 2.02
C ALA A 136 -9.01 -4.84 1.41
N ALA A 137 -9.95 -4.26 2.19
CA ALA A 137 -11.25 -3.86 1.68
C ALA A 137 -11.13 -2.80 0.57
N TYR A 138 -10.22 -1.84 0.77
CA TYR A 138 -9.88 -0.84 -0.24
C TYR A 138 -9.30 -1.46 -1.52
N ALA A 139 -8.38 -2.42 -1.40
CA ALA A 139 -7.84 -3.17 -2.53
C ALA A 139 -8.93 -3.94 -3.31
N ALA A 140 -9.86 -4.56 -2.59
CA ALA A 140 -11.00 -5.30 -3.15
C ALA A 140 -12.13 -4.42 -3.68
N LYS A 141 -12.09 -3.10 -3.42
CA LYS A 141 -13.19 -2.17 -3.69
C LYS A 141 -14.50 -2.57 -2.98
N ASP A 142 -14.42 -3.28 -1.85
CA ASP A 142 -15.58 -3.55 -0.98
C ASP A 142 -15.88 -2.28 -0.16
N PHE A 143 -16.55 -1.31 -0.77
CA PHE A 143 -16.93 -0.09 -0.06
C PHE A 143 -18.07 -0.32 0.95
N ASN A 144 -18.83 -1.41 0.81
CA ASN A 144 -19.88 -1.79 1.75
C ASN A 144 -19.28 -2.21 3.10
N TYR A 145 -18.05 -2.73 3.13
CA TYR A 145 -17.30 -2.96 4.38
C TYR A 145 -17.33 -1.74 5.32
N PHE A 146 -17.15 -0.54 4.76
CA PHE A 146 -17.11 0.70 5.54
C PHE A 146 -18.47 1.05 6.18
N GLU A 147 -19.58 0.47 5.73
CA GLU A 147 -20.87 0.65 6.39
C GLU A 147 -20.84 0.13 7.83
N SER A 148 -20.20 -1.00 8.08
CA SER A 148 -20.13 -1.61 9.42
C SER A 148 -18.80 -1.36 10.13
N ALA A 149 -17.84 -0.74 9.45
CA ALA A 149 -16.50 -0.60 9.97
C ALA A 149 -16.46 0.35 11.19
N PRO A 150 -15.66 0.04 12.21
CA PRO A 150 -15.50 0.90 13.38
C PRO A 150 -14.75 2.19 13.00
N VAL A 151 -14.79 3.21 13.86
CA VAL A 151 -14.23 4.55 13.57
C VAL A 151 -12.72 4.49 13.30
N GLU A 152 -12.05 3.51 13.89
CA GLU A 152 -10.62 3.19 13.74
C GLU A 152 -10.29 2.70 12.33
N ALA A 153 -11.27 2.14 11.61
CA ALA A 153 -11.09 1.66 10.24
C ALA A 153 -10.74 2.76 9.23
N TYR A 154 -10.94 4.02 9.60
CA TYR A 154 -10.70 5.19 8.76
C TYR A 154 -9.33 5.84 8.96
N ASP A 155 -8.39 5.11 9.58
CA ASP A 155 -6.98 5.51 9.69
C ASP A 155 -6.22 5.27 8.39
N PHE A 156 -6.66 5.91 7.32
CA PHE A 156 -5.96 5.86 6.04
C PHE A 156 -4.90 6.95 5.96
N TYR A 157 -3.81 6.66 5.25
CA TYR A 157 -2.86 7.69 4.88
C TYR A 157 -3.44 8.57 3.77
N TRP A 158 -4.13 9.63 4.16
CA TRP A 158 -4.73 10.62 3.25
C TRP A 158 -3.73 11.64 2.69
N GLY A 159 -2.46 11.60 3.14
CA GLY A 159 -1.47 12.66 2.93
C GLY A 159 -1.12 12.95 1.47
N ASN A 160 -1.18 11.95 0.59
CA ASN A 160 -0.86 12.11 -0.84
C ASN A 160 -2.08 12.43 -1.72
N GLY A 161 -3.29 12.55 -1.16
CA GLY A 161 -4.51 12.89 -1.89
C GLY A 161 -5.03 11.84 -2.89
N GLU A 162 -4.19 10.91 -3.36
CA GLU A 162 -4.59 9.84 -4.28
C GLU A 162 -5.53 8.82 -3.63
N VAL A 163 -5.20 8.39 -2.41
CA VAL A 163 -6.08 7.50 -1.62
C VAL A 163 -7.44 8.17 -1.42
N PHE A 164 -7.45 9.46 -1.10
CA PHE A 164 -8.69 10.24 -0.99
C PHE A 164 -9.44 10.30 -2.33
N ARG A 165 -8.76 10.59 -3.44
CA ARG A 165 -9.37 10.71 -4.76
C ARG A 165 -10.01 9.40 -5.18
N PHE A 166 -9.31 8.28 -5.05
CA PHE A 166 -9.86 6.97 -5.39
C PHE A 166 -11.06 6.65 -4.50
N PHE A 167 -10.96 6.88 -3.19
CA PHE A 167 -12.06 6.65 -2.28
C PHE A 167 -13.29 7.50 -2.63
N ALA A 168 -13.09 8.80 -2.87
CA ALA A 168 -14.14 9.75 -3.25
C ALA A 168 -14.80 9.36 -4.58
N SER A 169 -14.02 8.99 -5.60
CA SER A 169 -14.53 8.57 -6.90
C SER A 169 -15.41 7.32 -6.77
N ASN A 170 -15.01 6.34 -5.96
CA ASN A 170 -15.82 5.13 -5.77
C ASN A 170 -17.08 5.39 -4.93
N LEU A 171 -17.01 6.20 -3.86
CA LEU A 171 -18.21 6.61 -3.13
C LEU A 171 -19.19 7.37 -4.02
N LEU A 172 -18.70 8.25 -4.89
CA LEU A 172 -19.54 8.95 -5.86
C LEU A 172 -20.10 8.00 -6.93
N ALA A 173 -19.45 6.89 -7.22
CA ALA A 173 -19.95 5.89 -8.17
C ALA A 173 -21.00 4.93 -7.57
N MET A 174 -21.17 4.91 -6.24
CA MET A 174 -22.19 4.06 -5.61
C MET A 174 -23.59 4.41 -6.11
N ALA A 175 -24.36 3.38 -6.44
CA ALA A 175 -25.76 3.52 -6.84
C ALA A 175 -26.64 4.03 -5.68
N ASP A 176 -26.36 3.57 -4.46
CA ASP A 176 -27.03 4.04 -3.25
C ASP A 176 -26.31 5.26 -2.66
N VAL A 177 -26.77 6.45 -3.06
CA VAL A 177 -26.20 7.72 -2.63
C VAL A 177 -26.39 7.96 -1.13
N SER A 178 -27.47 7.43 -0.54
CA SER A 178 -27.72 7.56 0.90
C SER A 178 -26.66 6.79 1.68
N LYS A 179 -26.35 5.57 1.27
CA LYS A 179 -25.27 4.77 1.87
C LYS A 179 -23.90 5.41 1.69
N ALA A 180 -23.60 5.90 0.49
CA ALA A 180 -22.35 6.63 0.26
C ALA A 180 -22.20 7.83 1.21
N LYS A 181 -23.31 8.55 1.49
CA LYS A 181 -23.33 9.67 2.43
C LYS A 181 -23.09 9.22 3.88
N GLU A 182 -23.65 8.09 4.30
CA GLU A 182 -23.43 7.54 5.64
C GLU A 182 -21.96 7.15 5.86
N ILE A 183 -21.32 6.49 4.89
CA ILE A 183 -19.90 6.17 4.94
C ILE A 183 -19.07 7.45 5.04
N CYS A 184 -19.37 8.46 4.21
CA CYS A 184 -18.70 9.76 4.25
C CYS A 184 -18.83 10.44 5.62
N ASN A 185 -19.99 10.38 6.26
CA ASN A 185 -20.21 10.93 7.59
C ASN A 185 -19.35 10.24 8.65
N LYS A 186 -19.22 8.91 8.59
CA LYS A 186 -18.39 8.15 9.55
C LYS A 186 -16.93 8.54 9.47
N ILE A 187 -16.43 8.76 8.25
CA ILE A 187 -15.06 9.27 8.03
C ILE A 187 -14.91 10.66 8.60
N GLU A 188 -15.87 11.55 8.32
CA GLU A 188 -15.87 12.91 8.86
C GLU A 188 -15.81 12.91 10.39
N THR A 189 -16.66 12.10 11.05
CA THR A 189 -16.64 11.91 12.50
C THR A 189 -15.29 11.39 12.99
N SER A 190 -14.71 10.39 12.33
CA SER A 190 -13.39 9.86 12.69
C SER A 190 -12.31 10.94 12.65
N LEU A 191 -12.31 11.78 11.61
CA LEU A 191 -11.34 12.86 11.44
C LEU A 191 -11.53 13.98 12.49
N LEU A 192 -12.78 14.33 12.80
CA LEU A 192 -13.10 15.31 13.85
C LEU A 192 -12.59 14.86 15.22
N LEU A 193 -12.81 13.60 15.59
CA LEU A 193 -12.36 13.04 16.87
C LEU A 193 -10.83 13.01 17.02
N ARG A 194 -10.09 12.92 15.90
CA ARG A 194 -8.62 12.84 15.90
C ARG A 194 -7.91 14.20 15.92
N GLY A 195 -8.59 15.29 15.53
CA GLY A 195 -8.13 16.67 15.68
C GLY A 195 -6.87 17.11 14.89
N ASN A 196 -6.19 16.23 14.14
CA ASN A 196 -4.89 16.50 13.53
C ASN A 196 -4.85 16.36 11.98
N LYS A 197 -6.01 16.46 11.29
CA LYS A 197 -6.15 16.23 9.84
C LYS A 197 -7.02 17.27 9.12
N GLU A 198 -6.81 18.56 9.37
CA GLU A 198 -7.69 19.64 8.85
C GLU A 198 -7.86 19.61 7.31
N SER A 199 -6.78 19.41 6.55
CA SER A 199 -6.83 19.35 5.08
C SER A 199 -7.71 18.19 4.59
N THR A 200 -7.51 16.99 5.15
CA THR A 200 -8.33 15.82 4.84
C THR A 200 -9.78 16.02 5.27
N LEU A 201 -10.02 16.62 6.43
CA LEU A 201 -11.37 16.93 6.90
C LEU A 201 -12.11 17.81 5.89
N LYS A 202 -11.47 18.88 5.39
CA LYS A 202 -12.04 19.76 4.35
C LYS A 202 -12.38 18.99 3.06
N GLN A 203 -11.51 18.07 2.64
CA GLN A 203 -11.76 17.21 1.48
C GLN A 203 -13.00 16.31 1.69
N VAL A 204 -13.10 15.64 2.83
CA VAL A 204 -14.25 14.79 3.18
C VAL A 204 -15.53 15.63 3.27
N GLN A 205 -15.47 16.84 3.83
CA GLN A 205 -16.61 17.76 3.87
C GLN A 205 -17.05 18.22 2.47
N GLY A 206 -16.10 18.40 1.54
CA GLY A 206 -16.40 18.64 0.13
C GLY A 206 -17.17 17.47 -0.51
N LEU A 207 -16.70 16.24 -0.29
CA LEU A 207 -17.38 15.02 -0.74
C LEU A 207 -18.79 14.89 -0.13
N SER A 208 -18.91 15.16 1.17
CA SER A 208 -20.16 15.17 1.93
C SER A 208 -21.18 16.13 1.31
N LYS A 209 -20.76 17.34 0.89
CA LYS A 209 -21.61 18.31 0.17
C LYS A 209 -22.06 17.80 -1.20
N ALA A 210 -21.15 17.20 -1.98
CA ALA A 210 -21.47 16.65 -3.29
C ALA A 210 -22.51 15.52 -3.22
N LEU A 211 -22.38 14.62 -2.24
CA LEU A 211 -23.34 13.55 -1.99
C LEU A 211 -24.71 14.10 -1.54
N THR A 212 -24.73 15.13 -0.69
CA THR A 212 -25.98 15.82 -0.32
C THR A 212 -26.68 16.43 -1.53
N ALA A 213 -25.94 17.10 -2.44
CA ALA A 213 -26.52 17.68 -3.64
C ALA A 213 -27.22 16.61 -4.49
N ARG A 214 -26.57 15.46 -4.73
CA ARG A 214 -27.17 14.34 -5.46
C ARG A 214 -28.41 13.77 -4.79
N LEU A 215 -28.44 13.70 -3.45
CA LEU A 215 -29.63 13.29 -2.71
C LEU A 215 -30.80 14.27 -2.87
N LEU A 216 -30.51 15.57 -2.96
CA LEU A 216 -31.52 16.60 -3.21
C LEU A 216 -32.03 16.52 -4.65
N ASP A 217 -31.14 16.40 -5.62
CA ASP A 217 -31.51 16.27 -7.04
C ASP A 217 -32.43 15.06 -7.27
N ALA A 218 -32.12 13.93 -6.65
CA ALA A 218 -32.93 12.72 -6.74
C ALA A 218 -34.33 12.86 -6.08
N LYS A 219 -34.48 13.77 -5.12
CA LYS A 219 -35.79 14.10 -4.53
C LYS A 219 -36.59 15.08 -5.39
N LEU A 220 -35.91 15.99 -6.08
CA LEU A 220 -36.53 17.00 -6.94
C LEU A 220 -36.91 16.46 -8.33
N ALA A 221 -36.29 15.37 -8.78
CA ALA A 221 -36.58 14.70 -10.05
C ALA A 221 -37.77 13.71 -9.98
N LYS A 222 -38.42 13.58 -8.82
CA LYS A 222 -39.63 12.77 -8.61
C LYS A 222 -40.86 13.66 -8.52
#